data_AF-A0A355DPQ9-F1
#
_entry.id   AF-A0A355DPQ9-F1
#
_cell.length_a   1.000
_cell.length_b   1.000
_cell.length_c   1.000
_cell.angle_alpha   90.00
_cell.angle_beta   90.00
_cell.angle_gamma   90.00
#
_symmetry.space_group_name_H-M   'P 1'
#
loop_
_entity.id
_entity.type
_entity.pdbx_description
1 polymer ?
#
loop_
_entity_poly.entity_id
_entity_poly.type
_entity_poly.pdbx_seq_one_letter_code
_entity_poly.pdbx_strand_id
1 'polypeptide(L)'
;MHPVTPSLDLTSKILEQLRENADHNLLTVLIFDQFEEFFLAHATQLNRRLFYEFLRDCLNLSFVKVIISIREDYLHYLLEVEKFN
;
A
#
# COMPACT_ATOMS: atom_id res chain seq x y z
N MET A 1 -3.79 5.76 -28.85
CA MET A 1 -4.47 5.86 -27.54
C MET A 1 -3.88 4.79 -26.66
N HIS A 2 -3.12 5.16 -25.62
CA HIS A 2 -2.56 4.19 -24.68
C HIS A 2 -3.70 3.56 -23.85
N PRO A 3 -3.65 2.24 -23.57
CA PRO A 3 -4.61 1.61 -22.69
C PRO A 3 -4.44 2.19 -21.29
N VAL A 4 -5.51 2.77 -20.74
CA VAL A 4 -5.56 3.16 -19.33
C VAL A 4 -5.45 1.87 -18.52
N THR A 5 -4.36 1.72 -17.78
CA THR A 5 -4.10 0.59 -16.90
C THR A 5 -5.14 0.61 -15.77
N PRO A 6 -6.10 -0.34 -15.71
CA PRO A 6 -7.24 -0.25 -14.79
C PRO A 6 -6.85 -0.28 -13.30
N SER A 7 -5.64 -0.74 -12.96
CA SER A 7 -5.12 -0.80 -11.58
C SER A 7 -4.76 0.56 -10.98
N LEU A 8 -4.35 1.53 -11.80
CA LEU A 8 -3.98 2.88 -11.33
C LEU A 8 -5.23 3.71 -10.95
N ASP A 9 -6.35 3.47 -11.62
CA ASP A 9 -7.62 4.18 -11.38
C ASP A 9 -8.22 3.81 -10.01
N LEU A 10 -8.19 2.52 -9.64
CA LEU A 10 -8.73 2.07 -8.36
C LEU A 10 -7.91 2.58 -7.17
N THR A 11 -6.59 2.50 -7.28
CA THR A 11 -5.66 2.95 -6.23
C THR A 11 -5.84 4.44 -5.96
N SER A 12 -6.00 5.24 -7.01
CA SER A 12 -6.24 6.69 -6.92
C SER A 12 -7.56 7.01 -6.20
N LYS A 13 -8.63 6.26 -6.50
CA LYS A 13 -9.93 6.43 -5.83
C LYS A 13 -9.88 6.10 -4.33
N ILE A 14 -9.12 5.07 -3.95
CA ILE A 14 -8.91 4.74 -2.53
C ILE A 14 -8.17 5.89 -1.84
N LEU A 15 -7.11 6.41 -2.46
CA LEU A 15 -6.35 7.54 -1.90
C LEU A 15 -7.21 8.81 -1.76
N GLU A 16 -8.07 9.09 -2.74
CA GLU A 16 -9.03 10.19 -2.68
C GLU A 16 -9.99 10.02 -1.49
N GLN A 17 -10.55 8.82 -1.29
CA GLN A 17 -11.42 8.57 -0.14
C GLN A 17 -10.69 8.73 1.20
N LEU A 18 -9.43 8.29 1.29
CA LEU A 18 -8.61 8.48 2.48
C LEU A 18 -8.31 9.96 2.74
N ARG A 19 -8.11 10.74 1.67
CA ARG A 19 -7.93 12.19 1.74
C ARG A 19 -9.17 12.88 2.29
N GLU A 20 -10.34 12.54 1.77
CA GLU A 20 -11.63 13.07 2.25
C GLU A 20 -11.82 12.75 3.74
N ASN A 21 -11.57 11.51 4.15
CA ASN A 21 -11.64 11.11 5.57
C ASN A 21 -10.72 11.97 6.44
N ALA A 22 -9.49 12.21 5.96
CA ALA A 22 -8.52 13.05 6.67
C ALA A 22 -8.98 14.51 6.78
N ASP A 23 -9.56 15.07 5.72
CA ASP A 23 -10.12 16.44 5.71
C ASP A 23 -11.30 16.57 6.69
N HIS A 24 -12.01 15.47 6.95
CA HIS A 24 -13.04 15.36 7.97
C HIS A 24 -12.52 14.97 9.37
N ASN A 25 -11.19 14.91 9.57
CA ASN A 25 -10.53 14.47 10.81
C ASN A 25 -10.90 13.05 11.27
N LEU A 26 -11.28 12.18 10.33
CA LEU A 26 -11.58 10.78 10.60
C LEU A 26 -10.29 9.96 10.55
N LEU A 27 -9.90 9.40 11.70
CA LEU A 27 -8.79 8.45 11.75
C LEU A 27 -9.16 7.18 10.99
N THR A 28 -8.51 6.95 9.85
CA THR A 28 -8.64 5.72 9.09
C THR A 28 -7.48 4.80 9.41
N VAL A 29 -7.78 3.58 9.86
CA VAL A 29 -6.77 2.55 10.14
C VAL A 29 -6.89 1.46 9.09
N LEU A 30 -5.87 1.31 8.26
CA LEU A 30 -5.73 0.21 7.30
C LEU A 30 -5.04 -0.96 8.00
N ILE A 31 -5.68 -2.12 8.03
CA ILE A 31 -5.14 -3.32 8.68
C ILE A 31 -4.93 -4.37 7.59
N PHE A 32 -3.67 -4.78 7.41
CA PHE A 32 -3.29 -5.87 6.54
C PHE A 32 -2.92 -7.06 7.42
N ASP A 33 -3.78 -8.07 7.46
CA ASP A 33 -3.51 -9.32 8.15
C ASP A 33 -2.95 -10.37 7.19
N GLN A 34 -2.10 -11.27 7.69
CA GLN A 34 -1.39 -12.29 6.90
C GLN A 34 -0.69 -11.70 5.67
N PHE A 35 0.03 -10.59 5.86
CA PHE A 35 0.61 -9.83 4.75
C PHE A 35 1.65 -10.63 3.94
N GLU A 36 2.22 -11.69 4.50
CA GLU A 36 3.12 -12.59 3.78
C GLU A 36 2.51 -13.19 2.50
N GLU A 37 1.19 -13.41 2.45
CA GLU A 37 0.52 -13.95 1.27
C GLU A 37 0.69 -13.03 0.05
N PHE A 38 0.80 -11.72 0.29
CA PHE A 38 1.06 -10.74 -0.76
C PHE A 38 2.39 -11.02 -1.48
N PHE A 39 3.45 -11.35 -0.73
CA PHE A 39 4.77 -11.67 -1.30
C PHE A 39 4.76 -13.00 -2.06
N LEU A 40 4.02 -13.98 -1.57
CA LEU A 40 3.89 -15.30 -2.20
C LEU A 40 3.12 -15.23 -3.51
N ALA A 41 2.03 -14.46 -3.55
CA ALA A 41 1.19 -14.29 -4.74
C ALA A 41 1.82 -13.39 -5.81
N HIS A 42 2.64 -12.40 -5.41
CA HIS A 42 3.23 -11.39 -6.31
C HIS A 42 4.76 -11.48 -6.34
N ALA A 43 5.26 -12.59 -6.90
CA ALA A 43 6.69 -12.88 -6.99
C ALA A 43 7.48 -11.84 -7.81
N THR A 44 6.85 -11.15 -8.77
CA THR A 44 7.50 -10.15 -9.61
C THR A 44 7.59 -8.79 -8.90
N GLN A 45 8.82 -8.28 -8.83
CA GLN A 45 9.19 -7.00 -8.24
C GLN A 45 8.36 -5.80 -8.76
N LEU A 46 7.89 -5.86 -10.00
CA LEU A 46 7.06 -4.82 -10.62
C LEU A 46 5.68 -4.68 -9.96
N ASN A 47 5.04 -5.79 -9.58
CA ASN A 47 3.72 -5.76 -8.93
C ASN A 47 3.83 -5.25 -7.49
N ARG A 48 4.92 -5.59 -6.82
CA ARG A 48 5.21 -5.08 -5.46
C ARG A 48 5.42 -3.57 -5.45
N ARG A 49 6.04 -3.02 -6.51
CA ARG A 49 6.28 -1.58 -6.64
C ARG A 49 5.00 -0.76 -6.55
N LEU A 50 3.94 -1.14 -7.26
CA LEU A 50 2.66 -0.41 -7.24
C LEU A 50 2.06 -0.38 -5.83
N PHE A 51 2.10 -1.51 -5.11
CA PHE A 51 1.63 -1.55 -3.73
C PHE A 51 2.49 -0.70 -2.80
N TYR A 52 3.81 -0.70 -2.98
CA TYR A 52 4.70 0.13 -2.17
C TYR A 52 4.53 1.63 -2.43
N GLU A 53 4.28 2.03 -3.68
CA GLU A 53 3.92 3.41 -4.03
C GLU A 53 2.60 3.79 -3.34
N PHE A 54 1.57 2.95 -3.43
CA PHE A 54 0.31 3.16 -2.71
C PHE A 54 0.47 3.24 -1.19
N LEU A 55 1.27 2.34 -0.60
CA LEU A 55 1.52 2.31 0.84
C LEU A 55 2.26 3.57 1.30
N ARG A 56 3.24 4.04 0.51
CA ARG A 56 3.93 5.32 0.74
C ARG A 56 2.94 6.47 0.72
N ASP A 57 2.07 6.52 -0.28
CA ASP A 57 1.07 7.59 -0.41
C ASP A 57 0.09 7.58 0.78
N CYS A 58 -0.38 6.40 1.21
CA CYS A 58 -1.18 6.25 2.43
C CYS A 58 -0.49 6.79 3.69
N LEU A 59 0.80 6.45 3.88
CA LEU A 59 1.57 6.86 5.05
C LEU A 59 1.87 8.37 5.08
N ASN A 60 1.85 9.03 3.92
CA ASN A 60 2.03 10.48 3.80
C ASN A 60 0.74 11.27 4.10
N LEU A 61 -0.42 10.61 4.22
CA LEU A 61 -1.68 11.26 4.56
C LEU A 61 -1.82 11.44 6.08
N SER A 62 -2.26 12.62 6.50
CA SER A 62 -2.71 12.84 7.88
C SER A 62 -3.91 11.95 8.20
N PHE A 63 -4.09 11.58 9.47
CA PHE A 63 -5.20 10.73 9.92
C PHE A 63 -5.29 9.35 9.26
N VAL A 64 -4.24 8.89 8.58
CA VAL A 64 -4.12 7.51 8.12
C VAL A 64 -3.09 6.78 8.98
N LYS A 65 -3.47 5.59 9.44
CA LYS A 65 -2.56 4.66 10.13
C LYS A 65 -2.59 3.33 9.40
N VAL A 66 -1.44 2.69 9.32
CA VAL A 66 -1.32 1.36 8.74
C VAL A 66 -0.80 0.39 9.80
N ILE A 67 -1.47 -0.74 9.94
CA ILE A 67 -1.05 -1.87 10.76
C ILE A 67 -0.82 -3.04 9.81
N ILE A 68 0.39 -3.62 9.88
CA ILE A 68 0.77 -4.79 9.11
C ILE A 68 1.03 -5.93 10.10
N SER A 69 0.24 -6.99 9.98
CA SER A 69 0.48 -8.28 10.63
C SER A 69 1.18 -9.17 9.60
N ILE A 70 2.40 -9.56 9.93
CA ILE A 70 3.29 -10.35 9.06
C ILE A 70 4.06 -11.34 9.93
N ARG A 71 4.30 -12.53 9.39
CA ARG A 71 5.24 -13.47 10.01
C ARG A 71 6.68 -12.96 9.99
N GLU A 72 7.43 -13.24 11.05
CA GLU A 72 8.82 -12.80 11.23
C GLU A 72 9.76 -13.26 10.10
N ASP A 73 9.58 -14.49 9.61
CA ASP A 73 10.37 -15.06 8.51
C ASP A 73 10.17 -14.34 7.17
N TYR A 74 9.10 -13.55 7.02
CA TYR A 74 8.83 -12.74 5.82
C TYR A 74 9.16 -11.25 6.00
N LEU A 75 9.57 -10.81 7.19
CA LEU A 75 9.86 -9.40 7.48
C LEU A 75 10.94 -8.82 6.56
N HIS A 76 11.92 -9.64 6.16
CA HIS A 76 13.00 -9.23 5.27
C HIS A 76 12.52 -8.76 3.88
N TYR A 77 11.38 -9.27 3.38
CA TYR A 77 10.79 -8.80 2.11
C TYR A 77 10.25 -7.37 2.21
N LEU A 78 9.76 -6.98 3.39
CA LEU A 78 9.31 -5.60 3.64
C LEU A 78 10.49 -4.62 3.63
N LEU A 79 11.64 -5.05 4.15
CA LEU A 79 12.87 -4.26 4.20
C LEU A 79 13.56 -4.10 2.83
N GLU A 80 13.23 -4.92 1.83
CA GLU A 80 13.74 -4.73 0.46
C GLU A 80 13.34 -3.37 -0.14
N VAL A 81 12.25 -2.76 0.35
CA VAL A 81 11.76 -1.45 -0.09
C VAL A 81 12.77 -0.34 0.14
N GLU A 82 13.56 -0.41 1.22
CA GLU A 82 14.56 0.61 1.55
C GLU A 82 15.72 0.63 0.54
N LYS A 83 15.95 -0.47 -0.19
CA LYS A 83 17.02 -0.57 -1.20
C LYS A 83 16.70 0.16 -2.51
N PHE A 84 15.48 0.69 -2.65
CA PHE A 84 15.01 1.40 -3.86
C PHE A 84 14.72 2.89 -3.62
N ASN A 85 15.10 3.44 -2.46
CA ASN A 85 15.08 4.88 -2.19
C ASN A 85 16.41 5.54 -2.55
#